data_AF-A0A932T7C6-F1
#
_entry.id   AF-A0A932T7C6-F1
#
_cell.length_a   1.000
_cell.length_b   1.000
_cell.length_c   1.000
_cell.angle_alpha   90.00
_cell.angle_beta   90.00
_cell.angle_gamma   90.00
#
_symmetry.space_group_name_H-M   'P 1'
#
loop_
_entity.id
_entity.type
_entity.pdbx_description
1 polymer ?
#
loop_
_entity_poly.entity_id
_entity_poly.type
_entity_poly.pdbx_seq_one_letter_code
_entity_poly.pdbx_strand_id
1 'polypeptide(L)'
;MIKTNEIIEHAHGHFINKDYDVAIFLYSQALSIEPNNFEYKIYPIICDIATENNEKGQALFDYFSIQKELNPQIAIQYVKDAIGAYDGNNELMMKILHDISAQTIESLDAIEYEDFLRLVHTRGSFREAYEDIMFSTKVAIKSKDDLMNFIEQL
;
A
#
# COMPACT_ATOMS: atom_id res chain seq x y z
N MET A 1 27.77 9.78 -10.60
CA MET A 1 26.74 10.47 -9.78
C MET A 1 25.66 9.44 -9.56
N ILE A 2 25.53 8.91 -8.35
CA ILE A 2 24.40 8.01 -8.03
C ILE A 2 23.15 8.85 -8.20
N LYS A 3 22.21 8.39 -9.05
CA LYS A 3 20.97 9.14 -9.26
C LYS A 3 20.13 8.98 -8.01
N THR A 4 19.58 10.07 -7.48
CA THR A 4 18.72 10.04 -6.28
C THR A 4 17.60 8.98 -6.41
N ASN A 5 17.08 8.80 -7.63
CA ASN A 5 16.10 7.75 -7.95
C ASN A 5 16.59 6.33 -7.66
N GLU A 6 17.86 6.01 -7.95
CA GLU A 6 18.41 4.68 -7.65
C GLU A 6 18.47 4.45 -6.13
N ILE A 7 18.78 5.49 -5.34
CA ILE A 7 18.77 5.39 -3.87
C ILE A 7 17.36 5.12 -3.36
N ILE A 8 16.37 5.81 -3.92
CA ILE A 8 14.96 5.65 -3.55
C ILE A 8 14.45 4.25 -3.92
N GLU A 9 14.75 3.73 -5.11
CA GLU A 9 14.33 2.38 -5.49
C GLU A 9 14.92 1.30 -4.57
N HIS A 10 16.20 1.42 -4.20
CA HIS A 10 16.80 0.52 -3.22
C HIS A 10 16.15 0.66 -1.83
N ALA A 11 15.83 1.90 -1.41
CA ALA A 11 15.16 2.16 -0.15
C ALA A 11 13.75 1.54 -0.11
N HIS A 12 12.98 1.64 -1.21
CA HIS A 12 11.68 0.97 -1.35
C HIS A 12 11.83 -0.55 -1.22
N GLY A 13 12.82 -1.14 -1.88
CA GLY A 13 13.09 -2.58 -1.78
C GLY A 13 13.39 -3.04 -0.35
N HIS A 14 14.23 -2.32 0.38
CA HIS A 14 14.49 -2.62 1.79
C HIS A 14 13.27 -2.43 2.67
N PHE A 15 12.47 -1.38 2.41
CA PHE A 15 11.23 -1.15 3.15
C PHE A 15 10.24 -2.31 2.98
N ILE A 16 10.01 -2.77 1.74
CA ILE A 16 9.11 -3.91 1.44
C ILE A 16 9.60 -5.18 2.13
N ASN A 17 10.94 -5.37 2.18
CA ASN A 17 11.56 -6.50 2.89
C ASN A 17 11.57 -6.36 4.42
N LYS A 18 11.02 -5.26 4.96
CA LYS A 18 10.95 -4.93 6.39
C LYS A 18 12.32 -4.61 7.02
N ASP A 19 13.32 -4.30 6.20
CA ASP A 19 14.64 -3.83 6.61
C ASP A 19 14.60 -2.32 6.89
N TYR A 20 13.78 -1.89 7.86
CA TYR A 20 13.47 -0.47 8.06
C TYR A 20 14.67 0.39 8.44
N ASP A 21 15.62 -0.15 9.19
CA ASP A 21 16.87 0.54 9.55
C ASP A 21 17.73 0.88 8.32
N VAL A 22 17.72 0.00 7.32
CA VAL A 22 18.45 0.24 6.06
C VAL A 22 17.65 1.20 5.18
N ALA A 23 16.33 1.02 5.12
CA ALA A 23 15.44 1.88 4.35
C ALA A 23 15.51 3.35 4.83
N ILE A 24 15.40 3.59 6.14
CA ILE A 24 15.44 4.94 6.73
C ILE A 24 16.78 5.65 6.45
N PHE A 25 17.89 4.90 6.48
CA PHE A 25 19.20 5.43 6.14
C PHE A 25 19.27 5.89 4.68
N LEU A 26 18.81 5.06 3.75
CA LEU A 26 18.79 5.39 2.32
C LEU A 26 17.86 6.55 2.00
N TYR A 27 16.66 6.60 2.59
CA TYR A 27 15.76 7.75 2.43
C TYR A 27 16.36 9.04 2.99
N SER A 28 17.03 8.96 4.15
CA SER A 28 17.70 10.12 4.74
C SER A 28 18.85 10.62 3.86
N GLN A 29 19.57 9.71 3.19
CA GLN A 29 20.57 10.06 2.19
C GLN A 29 19.94 10.77 1.00
N ALA A 30 18.85 10.24 0.42
CA ALA A 30 18.13 10.88 -0.68
C ALA A 30 17.60 12.28 -0.30
N LEU A 31 17.06 12.43 0.91
CA LEU A 31 16.60 13.71 1.44
C LEU A 31 17.76 14.70 1.65
N SER A 32 18.95 14.23 2.03
CA SER A 32 20.13 15.10 2.15
C SER A 32 20.60 15.66 0.81
N ILE A 33 20.41 14.90 -0.27
CA ILE A 33 20.74 15.29 -1.65
C ILE A 33 19.67 16.24 -2.20
N GLU A 34 18.39 15.98 -1.90
CA GLU A 34 17.25 16.80 -2.33
C GLU A 34 16.39 17.27 -1.14
N PRO A 35 16.85 18.25 -0.34
CA PRO A 35 16.18 18.65 0.90
C PRO A 35 14.80 19.30 0.72
N ASN A 36 14.52 19.77 -0.49
CA ASN A 36 13.26 20.40 -0.84
C ASN A 36 12.22 19.41 -1.40
N ASN A 37 12.62 18.16 -1.65
CA ASN A 37 11.70 17.15 -2.12
C ASN A 37 10.81 16.70 -0.94
N PHE A 38 9.52 17.04 -1.03
CA PHE A 38 8.56 16.74 0.03
C PHE A 38 8.24 15.26 0.14
N GLU A 39 8.30 14.51 -0.96
CA GLU A 39 8.12 13.06 -0.97
C GLU A 39 9.18 12.38 -0.09
N TYR A 40 10.44 12.81 -0.22
CA TYR A 40 11.56 12.22 0.52
C TYR A 40 11.53 12.52 2.02
N LYS A 41 10.75 13.52 2.45
CA LYS A 41 10.50 13.80 3.87
C LYS A 41 9.51 12.82 4.49
N ILE A 42 8.65 12.20 3.68
CA ILE A 42 7.59 11.30 4.15
C ILE A 42 8.16 9.91 4.44
N TYR A 43 9.04 9.39 3.57
CA TYR A 43 9.53 8.03 3.68
C TYR A 43 10.24 7.68 5.01
N PRO A 44 11.12 8.52 5.58
CA PRO A 44 11.71 8.25 6.89
C PRO A 44 10.67 8.12 8.01
N ILE A 45 9.59 8.91 7.93
CA ILE A 45 8.52 8.89 8.94
C ILE A 45 7.71 7.60 8.83
N ILE A 46 7.43 7.15 7.60
CA ILE A 46 6.77 5.85 7.39
C ILE A 46 7.66 4.71 7.93
N CYS A 47 8.98 4.78 7.78
CA CYS A 47 9.91 3.80 8.36
C CYS A 47 9.85 3.77 9.89
N ASP A 48 9.74 4.94 10.53
CA ASP A 48 9.61 5.06 11.98
C ASP A 48 8.32 4.39 12.47
N ILE A 49 7.19 4.70 11.83
CA ILE A 49 5.90 4.04 12.08
C ILE A 49 5.99 2.53 11.85
N ALA A 50 6.66 2.10 10.78
CA ALA A 50 6.81 0.67 10.44
C ALA A 50 7.68 -0.10 11.44
N THR A 51 8.65 0.58 12.05
CA THR A 51 9.52 0.03 13.09
C THR A 51 8.71 -0.27 14.36
N GLU A 52 7.78 0.63 14.71
CA GLU A 52 6.89 0.42 15.86
C GLU A 52 5.70 -0.50 15.56
N ASN A 53 5.12 -0.38 14.36
CA ASN A 53 4.01 -1.20 13.89
C ASN A 53 4.14 -1.52 12.40
N ASN A 54 4.64 -2.73 12.13
CA ASN A 54 4.91 -3.24 10.79
C ASN A 54 3.73 -3.13 9.83
N GLU A 55 2.55 -3.58 10.27
CA GLU A 55 1.34 -3.64 9.44
C GLU A 55 0.87 -2.23 9.04
N LYS A 56 0.88 -1.30 10.00
CA LYS A 56 0.50 0.10 9.75
C LYS A 56 1.48 0.79 8.81
N GLY A 57 2.78 0.61 9.03
CA GLY A 57 3.81 1.20 8.20
C GLY A 57 3.74 0.72 6.75
N GLN A 58 3.54 -0.59 6.54
CA GLN A 58 3.39 -1.18 5.20
C GLN A 58 2.13 -0.66 4.50
N ALA A 59 0.98 -0.61 5.17
CA ALA A 59 -0.25 -0.07 4.59
C ALA A 59 -0.12 1.41 4.19
N LEU A 60 0.52 2.24 5.02
CA LEU A 60 0.80 3.65 4.71
C LEU A 60 1.74 3.80 3.51
N PHE A 61 2.75 2.94 3.41
CA PHE A 61 3.69 2.94 2.31
C PHE A 61 3.03 2.57 0.99
N ASP A 62 2.20 1.52 0.98
CA ASP A 62 1.47 1.07 -0.20
C ASP A 62 0.52 2.17 -0.70
N TYR A 63 -0.25 2.77 0.22
CA TYR A 63 -1.12 3.91 -0.09
C TYR A 63 -0.35 5.07 -0.71
N PHE A 64 0.72 5.50 -0.06
CA PHE A 64 1.49 6.66 -0.50
C PHE A 64 2.13 6.42 -1.87
N SER A 65 2.63 5.20 -2.12
CA SER A 65 3.28 4.82 -3.38
C SER A 65 2.32 4.84 -4.57
N ILE A 66 1.04 4.54 -4.35
CA ILE A 66 0.00 4.63 -5.37
C ILE A 66 -0.48 6.08 -5.52
N GLN A 67 -0.82 6.75 -4.42
CA GLN A 67 -1.49 8.05 -4.46
C GLN A 67 -0.57 9.20 -4.87
N LYS A 68 0.75 9.07 -4.66
CA LYS A 68 1.70 10.10 -5.10
C LYS A 68 1.68 10.32 -6.62
N GLU A 69 1.36 9.28 -7.41
CA GLU A 69 1.29 9.36 -8.88
C GLU A 69 -0.04 9.98 -9.34
N LEU A 70 -1.12 9.78 -8.58
CA LEU A 70 -2.46 10.25 -8.91
C LEU A 70 -2.72 11.69 -8.43
N ASN A 71 -2.46 11.93 -7.15
CA ASN A 71 -2.64 13.23 -6.52
C ASN A 71 -1.64 13.44 -5.37
N PRO A 72 -0.43 13.95 -5.66
CA PRO A 72 0.64 14.11 -4.68
C PRO A 72 0.23 14.95 -3.46
N GLN A 73 -0.61 15.97 -3.65
CA GLN A 73 -1.00 16.88 -2.58
C GLN A 73 -1.93 16.20 -1.57
N ILE A 74 -2.88 15.40 -2.06
CA ILE A 74 -3.77 14.60 -1.21
C ILE A 74 -2.97 13.51 -0.49
N ALA A 75 -2.09 12.79 -1.21
CA ALA A 75 -1.24 11.76 -0.62
C ALA A 75 -0.40 12.30 0.55
N ILE A 76 0.21 13.48 0.37
CA ILE A 76 1.01 14.14 1.39
C ILE A 76 0.15 14.59 2.58
N GLN A 77 -1.00 15.19 2.33
CA GLN A 77 -1.89 15.65 3.41
C GLN A 77 -2.37 14.47 4.25
N TYR A 78 -2.74 13.38 3.59
CA TYR A 78 -3.22 12.18 4.23
C TYR A 78 -2.17 11.53 5.14
N VAL A 79 -0.93 11.40 4.66
CA VAL A 79 0.16 10.85 5.49
C VAL A 79 0.46 11.78 6.68
N LYS A 80 0.42 13.10 6.48
CA LYS A 80 0.55 14.06 7.60
C LYS A 80 -0.56 13.92 8.63
N ASP A 81 -1.81 13.73 8.20
CA ASP A 81 -2.95 13.53 9.11
C ASP A 81 -2.84 12.20 9.86
N ALA A 82 -2.35 11.14 9.21
CA ALA A 82 -2.04 9.87 9.85
C ALA A 82 -0.91 10.04 10.89
N ILE A 83 0.18 10.71 10.55
CA ILE A 83 1.28 11.01 11.50
C ILE A 83 0.75 11.84 12.68
N GLY A 84 -0.06 12.86 12.44
CA GLY A 84 -0.67 13.67 13.50
C GLY A 84 -1.62 12.89 14.41
N ALA A 85 -2.27 11.85 13.89
CA ALA A 85 -3.08 10.92 14.69
C ALA A 85 -2.23 9.92 15.50
N TYR A 86 -1.01 9.62 15.06
CA TYR A 86 -0.08 8.73 15.76
C TYR A 86 0.35 9.30 17.12
N ASP A 87 0.49 10.62 17.23
CA ASP A 87 0.85 11.34 18.46
C ASP A 87 -0.29 11.42 19.51
N GLY A 88 -1.49 10.89 19.26
CA GLY A 88 -2.51 10.90 20.32
C GLY A 88 -3.94 10.45 20.03
N ASN A 89 -4.28 9.89 18.86
CA ASN A 89 -5.67 9.49 18.58
C ASN A 89 -5.79 8.19 17.76
N ASN A 90 -5.76 7.05 18.47
CA ASN A 90 -5.82 5.69 17.90
C ASN A 90 -7.09 5.41 17.05
N GLU A 91 -8.22 6.05 17.34
CA GLU A 91 -9.46 5.86 16.57
C GLU A 91 -9.40 6.49 15.17
N LEU A 92 -8.82 7.68 15.05
CA LEU A 92 -8.65 8.35 13.77
C LEU A 92 -7.67 7.57 12.87
N MET A 93 -6.61 7.02 13.46
CA MET A 93 -5.67 6.14 12.76
C MET A 93 -6.33 4.86 12.22
N MET A 94 -7.17 4.19 13.01
CA MET A 94 -7.89 2.99 12.55
C MET A 94 -8.84 3.30 11.39
N LYS A 95 -9.52 4.45 11.44
CA LYS A 95 -10.39 4.90 10.35
C LYS A 95 -9.60 5.20 9.08
N ILE A 96 -8.46 5.88 9.21
CA ILE A 96 -7.53 6.14 8.12
C ILE A 96 -7.07 4.81 7.48
N LEU A 97 -6.59 3.85 8.28
CA LEU A 97 -6.17 2.53 7.76
C LEU A 97 -7.29 1.77 7.03
N HIS A 98 -8.52 1.85 7.54
CA HIS A 98 -9.68 1.29 6.85
C HIS A 98 -9.93 1.98 5.50
N ASP A 99 -9.90 3.31 5.47
CA ASP A 99 -10.10 4.09 4.25
C ASP A 99 -8.98 3.85 3.22
N ILE A 100 -7.74 3.59 3.66
CA ILE A 100 -6.64 3.11 2.82
C ILE A 100 -7.02 1.79 2.17
N SER A 101 -7.40 0.79 2.97
CA SER A 101 -7.69 -0.55 2.45
C SER A 101 -8.78 -0.52 1.37
N ALA A 102 -9.81 0.31 1.57
CA ALA A 102 -10.86 0.55 0.59
C ALA A 102 -10.34 1.23 -0.69
N GLN A 103 -9.55 2.31 -0.55
CA GLN A 103 -9.00 3.04 -1.71
C GLN A 103 -7.93 2.26 -2.49
N THR A 104 -7.14 1.40 -1.83
CA THR A 104 -6.18 0.52 -2.51
C THR A 104 -6.87 -0.54 -3.38
N ILE A 105 -8.06 -1.01 -2.96
CA ILE A 105 -8.90 -1.90 -3.76
C ILE A 105 -9.47 -1.16 -4.97
N GLU A 106 -9.84 0.11 -4.82
CA GLU A 106 -10.35 0.92 -5.94
C GLU A 106 -9.26 1.38 -6.93
N SER A 107 -7.99 1.45 -6.51
CA SER A 107 -6.88 2.02 -7.32
C SER A 107 -5.96 0.98 -7.97
N LEU A 108 -5.87 -0.23 -7.40
CA LEU A 108 -5.53 -1.41 -8.19
C LEU A 108 -6.82 -1.74 -8.97
N ASP A 109 -6.77 -2.10 -10.26
CA ASP A 109 -7.92 -2.72 -10.94
C ASP A 109 -8.18 -4.10 -10.27
N ALA A 110 -8.62 -4.07 -9.03
CA ALA A 110 -8.74 -5.19 -8.13
C ALA A 110 -10.18 -5.27 -7.67
N ILE A 111 -10.78 -6.42 -7.85
CA ILE A 111 -12.12 -6.69 -7.36
C ILE A 111 -12.00 -7.46 -6.05
N GLU A 112 -12.90 -7.18 -5.12
CA GLU A 112 -12.99 -7.98 -3.90
C GLU A 112 -13.41 -9.42 -4.23
N TYR A 113 -12.98 -10.38 -3.42
CA TYR A 113 -13.36 -11.78 -3.62
C TYR A 113 -14.89 -11.97 -3.62
N GLU A 114 -15.62 -11.25 -2.78
CA GLU A 114 -17.09 -11.27 -2.78
C GLU A 114 -17.69 -10.79 -4.10
N ASP A 115 -17.12 -9.74 -4.70
CA ASP A 115 -17.58 -9.22 -6.00
C ASP A 115 -17.20 -10.15 -7.15
N PHE A 116 -16.06 -10.83 -7.05
CA PHE A 116 -15.72 -11.90 -7.96
C PHE A 116 -16.74 -13.05 -7.89
N LEU A 117 -17.16 -13.48 -6.70
CA LEU A 117 -18.19 -14.52 -6.55
C LEU A 117 -19.54 -14.10 -7.17
N ARG A 118 -19.88 -12.81 -7.16
CA ARG A 118 -21.07 -12.29 -7.86
C ARG A 118 -20.94 -12.40 -9.39
N LEU A 119 -19.73 -12.18 -9.94
CA LEU A 119 -19.45 -12.43 -11.36
C LEU A 119 -19.57 -13.92 -11.70
N VAL A 120 -19.05 -14.81 -10.83
CA VAL A 120 -19.18 -16.26 -10.95
C VAL A 120 -20.65 -16.68 -11.03
N HIS A 121 -21.50 -16.15 -10.15
CA HIS A 121 -22.94 -16.43 -10.18
C HIS A 121 -23.63 -15.96 -11.46
N THR A 122 -23.13 -14.89 -12.07
CA THR A 122 -23.70 -14.34 -13.31
C THR A 122 -23.26 -15.12 -14.55
N ARG A 123 -22.00 -15.59 -14.57
CA ARG A 123 -21.43 -16.33 -15.72
C ARG A 123 -21.65 -17.84 -15.63
N GLY A 124 -21.96 -18.37 -14.44
CA GLY A 124 -22.38 -19.75 -14.22
C GLY A 124 -21.26 -20.70 -13.78
N SER A 125 -19.99 -20.37 -14.02
CA SER A 125 -18.85 -21.17 -13.54
C SER A 125 -17.70 -20.30 -13.03
N PHE A 126 -17.04 -20.79 -11.98
CA PHE A 126 -15.87 -20.12 -11.38
C PHE A 126 -14.73 -20.00 -12.37
N ARG A 127 -14.49 -21.07 -13.12
CA ARG A 127 -13.43 -21.15 -14.13
C ARG A 127 -13.60 -20.15 -15.26
N GLU A 128 -14.79 -20.05 -15.87
CA GLU A 128 -15.01 -19.08 -16.97
C GLU A 128 -14.88 -17.65 -16.46
N ALA A 129 -15.45 -17.34 -15.29
CA ALA A 129 -15.32 -16.02 -14.70
C ALA A 129 -13.86 -15.67 -14.36
N TYR A 130 -13.06 -16.63 -13.90
CA TYR A 130 -11.64 -16.43 -13.60
C TYR A 130 -10.81 -16.21 -14.88
N GLU A 131 -10.98 -17.07 -15.89
CA GLU A 131 -10.27 -16.96 -17.18
C GLU A 131 -10.54 -15.61 -17.87
N ASP A 132 -11.73 -15.05 -17.70
CA ASP A 132 -12.14 -13.77 -18.30
C ASP A 132 -11.50 -12.53 -17.63
N ILE A 133 -11.11 -12.61 -16.35
CA ILE A 133 -10.60 -11.46 -15.60
C ILE A 133 -9.13 -11.55 -15.23
N MET A 134 -8.54 -12.76 -15.25
CA MET A 134 -7.19 -13.01 -14.73
C MET A 134 -6.08 -12.18 -15.41
N PHE A 135 -6.33 -11.70 -16.63
CA PHE A 135 -5.40 -10.85 -17.38
C PHE A 135 -5.64 -9.35 -17.20
N SER A 136 -6.83 -8.94 -16.74
CA SER A 136 -7.24 -7.54 -16.67
C SER A 136 -7.38 -7.01 -15.24
N THR A 137 -7.56 -7.89 -14.26
CA THR A 137 -8.02 -7.51 -12.92
C THR A 137 -7.47 -8.47 -11.88
N LYS A 138 -7.09 -7.96 -10.71
CA LYS A 138 -6.64 -8.77 -9.57
C LYS A 138 -7.81 -9.11 -8.65
N VAL A 139 -7.79 -10.27 -7.99
CA VAL A 139 -8.78 -10.60 -6.95
C VAL A 139 -8.15 -10.37 -5.58
N ALA A 140 -8.71 -9.47 -4.79
CA ALA A 140 -8.22 -9.14 -3.46
C ALA A 140 -8.77 -10.15 -2.42
N ILE A 141 -7.88 -10.82 -1.70
CA ILE A 141 -8.21 -11.81 -0.67
C ILE A 141 -7.95 -11.20 0.71
N LYS A 142 -8.99 -11.12 1.55
CA LYS A 142 -8.94 -10.44 2.85
C LYS A 142 -8.80 -11.39 4.04
N SER A 143 -9.11 -12.67 3.86
CA SER A 143 -9.05 -13.67 4.92
C SER A 143 -8.45 -15.00 4.47
N LYS A 144 -8.03 -15.82 5.44
CA LYS A 144 -7.57 -17.19 5.17
C LYS A 144 -8.68 -18.07 4.59
N ASP A 145 -9.92 -17.86 5.01
CA ASP A 145 -11.06 -18.65 4.53
C ASP A 145 -11.37 -18.33 3.05
N ASP A 146 -11.27 -17.06 2.66
CA ASP A 146 -11.38 -16.63 1.26
C ASP A 146 -10.29 -17.28 0.39
N LEU A 147 -9.04 -17.34 0.89
CA LEU A 147 -7.94 -17.99 0.19
C LEU A 147 -8.20 -19.49 -0.03
N MET A 148 -8.64 -20.18 1.02
CA MET A 148 -8.95 -21.62 0.94
C MET A 148 -10.09 -21.88 -0.03
N ASN A 149 -11.16 -21.09 0.06
CA ASN A 149 -12.31 -21.19 -0.83
C ASN A 149 -11.93 -20.93 -2.29
N PHE A 150 -11.08 -19.93 -2.55
CA PHE A 150 -10.60 -19.61 -3.89
C PHE A 150 -9.80 -20.77 -4.50
N ILE A 151 -8.91 -21.39 -3.72
CA ILE A 151 -8.09 -22.53 -4.17
C ILE A 151 -8.95 -23.78 -4.41
N GLU A 152 -9.98 -24.01 -3.59
CA GLU A 152 -10.89 -25.15 -3.75
C GLU A 152 -11.76 -25.08 -5.03
N GLN A 153 -11.98 -23.88 -5.57
CA GLN A 153 -12.81 -23.67 -6.77
C GLN A 153 -12.02 -23.53 -8.09
N LEU A 154 -10.69 -23.44 -8.00
CA LEU A 154 -9.74 -23.41 -9.13
C LEU A 154 -9.67 -24.78 -9.85
#